data_AF-A0AAD6EBK9-F1
#
_entry.id   AF-A0AAD6EBK9-F1
#
_cell.length_a   1.000
_cell.length_b   1.000
_cell.length_c   1.000
_cell.angle_alpha   90.00
_cell.angle_beta   90.00
_cell.angle_gamma   90.00
#
_symmetry.space_group_name_H-M   'P 1'
#
loop_
_entity.id
_entity.type
_entity.pdbx_description
1 polymer ?
#
loop_
_entity_poly.entity_id
_entity_poly.type
_entity_poly.pdbx_seq_one_letter_code
_entity_poly.pdbx_strand_id
1 'polypeptide(L)'
;MRGIVQGYKETRDNLKTHASGWPEPEHLLSLIASESTVYGVDGVGNGRDSEASEMLVNAVDASAEPLWVPPWGGANTLAQALWHVNATRQADIDLFVSKLRGYSTSDQDNDGPWIR
;
A
#
# COMPACT_ATOMS: atom_id res chain seq x y z
N MET A 1 -11.31 5.86 -7.05
CA MET A 1 -11.33 5.65 -5.58
C MET A 1 -12.05 6.77 -4.82
N ARG A 2 -11.66 8.04 -4.92
CA ARG A 2 -12.26 9.14 -4.14
C ARG A 2 -13.80 9.24 -4.23
N GLY A 3 -14.38 9.08 -5.42
CA GLY A 3 -15.84 9.05 -5.59
C GLY A 3 -16.55 7.91 -4.84
N ILE A 4 -15.92 6.75 -4.71
CA ILE A 4 -16.46 5.61 -3.93
C ILE A 4 -16.50 5.97 -2.45
N VAL A 5 -15.46 6.62 -1.92
CA VAL A 5 -15.44 7.07 -0.52
C VAL A 5 -16.49 8.15 -0.26
N GLN A 6 -16.80 9.01 -1.24
CA GLN A 6 -17.94 9.94 -1.12
C GLN A 6 -19.28 9.21 -1.06
N GLY A 7 -19.50 8.17 -1.89
CA GLY A 7 -20.69 7.33 -1.76
C GLY A 7 -20.77 6.59 -0.41
N TYR A 8 -19.63 6.14 0.13
CA TYR A 8 -19.56 5.60 1.49
C TYR A 8 -19.98 6.64 2.54
N LYS A 9 -19.52 7.89 2.42
CA LYS A 9 -19.92 8.98 3.32
C LYS A 9 -21.43 9.17 3.39
N GLU A 10 -22.11 9.11 2.24
CA GLU A 10 -23.57 9.24 2.15
C GLU A 10 -24.33 8.10 2.84
N THR A 11 -23.71 6.92 2.96
CA THR A 11 -24.35 5.71 3.53
C THR A 11 -23.89 5.38 4.94
N ARG A 12 -22.84 6.02 5.44
CA ARG A 12 -22.18 5.71 6.72
C ARG A 12 -23.12 5.76 7.93
N ASP A 13 -24.00 6.74 8.00
CA ASP A 13 -24.93 6.86 9.13
C ASP A 13 -25.91 5.69 9.18
N ASN A 14 -26.35 5.18 8.02
CA ASN A 14 -27.15 3.96 7.95
C ASN A 14 -26.34 2.74 8.37
N LEU A 15 -25.09 2.60 7.92
CA LEU A 15 -24.20 1.49 8.31
C LEU A 15 -23.98 1.43 9.83
N LYS A 16 -23.87 2.59 10.48
CA LYS A 16 -23.71 2.72 11.94
C LYS A 16 -24.92 2.24 12.74
N THR A 17 -26.10 2.15 12.13
CA THR A 17 -27.28 1.56 12.79
C THR A 17 -27.18 0.03 12.92
N HIS A 18 -26.31 -0.61 12.12
CA HIS A 18 -26.16 -2.07 12.06
C HIS A 18 -24.90 -2.59 12.76
N ALA A 19 -23.82 -1.81 12.80
CA ALA A 19 -22.58 -2.18 13.47
C ALA A 19 -21.74 -0.95 13.83
N SER A 20 -20.85 -1.09 14.81
CA SER A 20 -19.83 -0.09 15.14
C SER A 20 -18.53 -0.34 14.37
N GLY A 21 -17.60 0.64 14.39
CA GLY A 21 -16.26 0.49 13.82
C GLY A 21 -16.08 1.01 12.40
N TRP A 22 -17.12 1.62 11.81
CA TRP A 22 -17.05 2.24 10.49
C TRP A 22 -16.14 3.49 10.50
N PRO A 23 -15.05 3.51 9.69
CA PRO A 23 -14.09 4.61 9.70
C PRO A 23 -14.70 5.93 9.25
N GLU A 24 -14.11 7.05 9.66
CA GLU A 24 -14.51 8.36 9.14
C GLU A 24 -14.12 8.48 7.65
N PRO A 25 -14.97 9.05 6.79
CA PRO A 25 -14.65 9.22 5.37
C PRO A 25 -13.36 10.01 5.13
N GLU A 26 -13.11 11.04 5.94
CA GLU A 26 -11.92 11.88 5.87
C GLU A 26 -10.65 11.07 6.15
N HIS A 27 -10.72 10.10 7.08
CA HIS A 27 -9.63 9.16 7.32
C HIS A 27 -9.40 8.26 6.09
N LEU A 28 -10.44 7.69 5.51
CA LEU A 28 -10.30 6.89 4.28
C LEU A 28 -9.72 7.69 3.12
N LEU A 29 -10.14 8.95 2.95
CA LEU A 29 -9.60 9.84 1.92
C LEU A 29 -8.11 10.13 2.11
N SER A 30 -7.66 10.26 3.36
CA SER A 30 -6.23 10.45 3.68
C SER A 30 -5.35 9.23 3.37
N LEU A 31 -5.96 8.05 3.20
CA LEU A 31 -5.26 6.81 2.84
C LEU A 31 -5.27 6.53 1.33
N ILE A 32 -5.74 7.47 0.50
CA ILE A 32 -5.73 7.32 -0.97
C ILE A 32 -4.51 8.03 -1.54
N ALA A 33 -3.49 7.25 -1.86
CA ALA A 33 -2.30 7.70 -2.57
C ALA A 33 -2.24 7.12 -3.98
N SER A 34 -1.44 7.75 -4.85
CA SER A 34 -1.20 7.25 -6.22
C SER A 34 0.16 6.57 -6.31
N GLU A 35 0.21 5.48 -7.08
CA GLU A 35 1.44 4.77 -7.42
C GLU A 35 2.04 5.22 -8.76
N SER A 36 3.17 4.61 -9.14
CA SER A 36 3.78 4.81 -10.46
C SER A 36 2.81 4.42 -11.58
N THR A 37 2.77 5.20 -12.66
CA THR A 37 2.05 4.84 -13.89
C THR A 37 2.89 3.96 -14.83
N VAL A 38 4.14 3.68 -14.47
CA VAL A 38 5.06 2.83 -15.24
C VAL A 38 4.86 1.38 -14.80
N TYR A 39 4.68 0.50 -15.78
CA TYR A 39 4.40 -0.91 -15.54
C TYR A 39 5.59 -1.65 -14.92
N GLY A 40 5.32 -2.42 -13.87
CA GLY A 40 6.25 -3.43 -13.37
C GLY A 40 7.56 -2.85 -12.81
N VAL A 41 8.62 -3.66 -12.87
CA VAL A 41 9.97 -3.30 -12.38
C VAL A 41 10.57 -2.10 -13.10
N ASP A 42 10.09 -1.75 -14.30
CA ASP A 42 10.49 -0.53 -14.99
C ASP A 42 10.03 0.72 -14.23
N GLY A 43 9.03 0.59 -13.37
CA GLY A 43 8.56 1.61 -12.43
C GLY A 43 9.31 1.62 -11.10
N VAL A 44 10.32 0.77 -10.90
CA VAL A 44 11.03 0.62 -9.63
C VAL A 44 12.47 1.13 -9.72
N GLY A 45 12.94 1.87 -8.72
CA GLY A 45 14.32 2.32 -8.62
C GLY A 45 14.53 3.73 -8.10
N ASN A 46 15.74 4.25 -8.32
CA ASN A 46 16.15 5.57 -7.87
C ASN A 46 15.29 6.67 -8.49
N GLY A 47 14.74 7.56 -7.65
CA GLY A 47 13.88 8.66 -8.09
C GLY A 47 12.49 8.24 -8.55
N ARG A 48 12.05 7.03 -8.21
CA ARG A 48 10.72 6.49 -8.56
C ARG A 48 9.79 6.34 -7.36
N ASP A 49 10.16 6.91 -6.22
CA ASP A 49 9.27 6.99 -5.07
C ASP A 49 7.98 7.72 -5.47
N SER A 50 6.86 7.19 -5.00
CA SER A 50 5.51 7.71 -5.20
C SER A 50 4.89 7.98 -3.83
N GLU A 51 3.82 8.77 -3.82
CA GLU A 51 3.02 8.98 -2.61
C GLU A 51 2.60 7.65 -1.99
N ALA A 52 2.24 6.64 -2.81
CA ALA A 52 1.83 5.33 -2.33
C ALA A 52 2.98 4.53 -1.72
N SER A 53 4.18 4.54 -2.31
CA SER A 53 5.33 3.80 -1.78
C SER A 53 5.83 4.42 -0.48
N GLU A 54 5.90 5.75 -0.40
CA GLU A 54 6.26 6.46 0.84
C GLU A 54 5.23 6.21 1.94
N MET A 55 3.93 6.27 1.62
CA MET A 55 2.87 6.00 2.58
C MET A 55 2.92 4.55 3.09
N LEU A 56 3.24 3.58 2.22
CA LEU A 56 3.42 2.18 2.64
C LEU A 56 4.63 2.02 3.56
N VAL A 57 5.77 2.63 3.23
CA VAL A 57 6.97 2.61 4.10
C VAL A 57 6.64 3.16 5.48
N ASN A 58 6.01 4.34 5.55
CA ASN A 58 5.62 4.97 6.80
C ASN A 58 4.63 4.12 7.61
N ALA A 59 3.66 3.49 6.94
CA ALA A 59 2.69 2.61 7.60
C ALA A 59 3.37 1.37 8.19
N VAL A 60 4.29 0.75 7.45
CA VAL A 60 5.06 -0.40 7.95
C VAL A 60 5.93 0.02 9.12
N ASP A 61 6.66 1.12 9.04
CA ASP A 61 7.53 1.59 10.13
C ASP A 61 6.73 1.88 11.41
N ALA A 62 5.55 2.51 11.30
CA ALA A 62 4.71 2.87 12.44
C ALA A 62 3.99 1.69 13.10
N SER A 63 3.79 0.58 12.39
CA SER A 63 2.98 -0.54 12.90
C SER A 63 3.77 -1.45 13.86
N ALA A 64 3.20 -1.83 15.00
CA ALA A 64 3.77 -2.91 15.83
C ALA A 64 3.41 -4.29 15.27
N GLU A 65 2.22 -4.40 14.69
CA GLU A 65 1.72 -5.62 14.07
C GLU A 65 2.06 -5.66 12.58
N PRO A 66 2.08 -6.83 11.96
CA PRO A 66 2.62 -6.91 10.63
C PRO A 66 1.51 -6.88 9.57
N LEU A 67 1.73 -6.07 8.53
CA LEU A 67 0.71 -5.55 7.61
C LEU A 67 0.50 -6.44 6.40
N TRP A 68 -0.77 -6.55 5.98
CA TRP A 68 -1.14 -7.22 4.74
C TRP A 68 -1.18 -6.22 3.59
N VAL A 69 -0.49 -6.55 2.51
CA VAL A 69 -0.48 -5.83 1.24
C VAL A 69 -1.06 -6.77 0.20
N PRO A 70 -2.32 -6.56 -0.24
CA PRO A 70 -2.93 -7.37 -1.28
C PRO A 70 -2.92 -6.65 -2.65
N PRO A 71 -1.94 -6.93 -3.54
CA PRO A 71 -2.00 -6.48 -4.93
C PRO A 71 -3.21 -7.04 -5.66
N TRP A 72 -4.13 -6.16 -6.08
CA TRP A 72 -5.27 -6.54 -6.93
C TRP A 72 -4.97 -6.34 -8.43
N GLY A 73 -3.89 -5.61 -8.74
CA GLY A 73 -3.30 -5.48 -10.07
C GLY A 73 -1.81 -5.82 -9.97
N GLY A 74 -0.96 -4.83 -10.26
CA GLY A 74 0.48 -4.94 -10.07
C GLY A 74 0.95 -4.81 -8.62
N ALA A 75 2.18 -5.23 -8.33
CA ALA A 75 2.84 -5.10 -7.04
C ALA A 75 3.87 -3.94 -7.00
N ASN A 76 3.84 -3.04 -7.98
CA ASN A 76 4.78 -1.91 -8.11
C ASN A 76 4.97 -1.08 -6.84
N THR A 77 3.88 -0.67 -6.18
CA THR A 77 3.97 0.08 -4.91
C THR A 77 4.79 -0.66 -3.85
N LEU A 78 4.57 -1.97 -3.72
CA LEU A 78 5.30 -2.81 -2.76
C LEU A 78 6.76 -2.97 -3.19
N ALA A 79 7.01 -3.19 -4.48
CA ALA A 79 8.36 -3.33 -5.00
C ALA A 79 9.17 -2.05 -4.82
N GLN A 80 8.61 -0.87 -5.10
CA GLN A 80 9.26 0.41 -4.87
C GLN A 80 9.52 0.66 -3.39
N ALA A 81 8.58 0.34 -2.50
CA ALA A 81 8.80 0.46 -1.05
C ALA A 81 9.98 -0.40 -0.57
N LEU A 82 10.04 -1.66 -1.01
CA LEU A 82 11.14 -2.57 -0.69
C LEU A 82 12.48 -2.09 -1.26
N TRP A 83 12.48 -1.63 -2.51
CA TRP A 83 13.66 -1.05 -3.14
C TRP A 83 14.17 0.16 -2.35
N HIS A 84 13.28 1.09 -1.98
CA HIS A 84 13.63 2.30 -1.24
C HIS A 84 14.26 1.97 0.10
N VAL A 85 13.66 1.08 0.90
CA VAL A 85 14.20 0.70 2.21
C VAL A 85 15.54 0.00 2.06
N ASN A 86 15.69 -0.91 1.09
CA ASN A 86 16.97 -1.56 0.84
C ASN A 86 18.06 -0.57 0.42
N ALA A 87 17.73 0.45 -0.38
CA ALA A 87 18.67 1.46 -0.86
C ALA A 87 19.07 2.49 0.21
N THR A 88 18.18 2.82 1.15
CA THR A 88 18.38 3.90 2.13
C THR A 88 18.69 3.42 3.55
N ARG A 89 18.24 2.21 3.90
CA ARG A 89 18.28 1.62 5.25
C ARG A 89 18.60 0.14 5.20
N GLN A 90 19.61 -0.25 4.42
CA GLN A 90 19.93 -1.65 4.16
C GLN A 90 20.05 -2.52 5.43
N ALA A 91 20.55 -1.97 6.54
CA ALA A 91 20.68 -2.70 7.81
C ALA A 91 19.33 -3.10 8.44
N ASP A 92 18.23 -2.43 8.07
CA ASP A 92 16.90 -2.62 8.64
C ASP A 92 15.94 -3.39 7.71
N ILE A 93 16.41 -3.80 6.52
CA ILE A 93 15.53 -4.39 5.50
C ILE A 93 14.84 -5.67 5.99
N ASP A 94 15.56 -6.54 6.72
CA ASP A 94 14.99 -7.79 7.24
C ASP A 94 13.88 -7.51 8.25
N LEU A 95 14.04 -6.50 9.10
CA LEU A 95 13.00 -6.08 10.04
C LEU A 95 11.80 -5.52 9.29
N PHE A 96 12.02 -4.66 8.29
CA PHE A 96 10.96 -4.11 7.46
C PHE A 96 10.17 -5.21 6.73
N VAL A 97 10.86 -6.16 6.11
CA VAL A 97 10.26 -7.30 5.40
C VAL A 97 9.51 -8.23 6.37
N SER A 98 10.04 -8.47 7.57
CA SER A 98 9.34 -9.30 8.58
C SER A 98 7.96 -8.76 8.96
N LYS A 99 7.75 -7.45 8.71
CA LYS A 99 6.49 -6.76 9.00
C LYS A 99 5.48 -6.80 7.85
N LEU A 100 5.79 -7.45 6.73
CA LEU A 100 4.97 -7.47 5.53
C LEU A 100 4.39 -8.86 5.23
N ARG A 101 3.19 -8.88 4.65
CA ARG A 101 2.51 -10.07 4.12
C ARG A 101 1.92 -9.74 2.76
N GLY A 102 2.43 -10.38 1.72
CA GLY A 102 1.88 -10.25 0.37
C GLY A 102 0.76 -11.24 0.09
N TYR A 103 -0.34 -10.78 -0.50
CA TYR A 103 -1.36 -11.66 -1.09
C TYR A 103 -1.78 -11.13 -2.46
N SER A 104 -1.11 -11.60 -3.51
CA SER A 104 -1.37 -11.11 -4.86
C SER A 104 -2.54 -11.81 -5.54
N THR A 105 -3.29 -11.06 -6.36
CA THR A 105 -4.31 -11.60 -7.25
C THR A 105 -3.72 -11.80 -8.63
N SER A 106 -3.32 -13.03 -8.93
CA SER A 106 -2.83 -13.48 -10.23
C SER A 106 -1.56 -12.80 -10.77
N ASP A 107 -0.74 -12.17 -9.93
CA ASP A 107 0.55 -11.55 -10.30
C ASP A 107 0.51 -10.79 -11.65
N GLN A 108 -0.21 -9.65 -11.70
CA GLN A 108 -0.53 -8.98 -12.96
C GLN A 108 0.57 -8.04 -13.49
N ASP A 109 1.76 -8.06 -12.89
CA ASP A 109 2.97 -7.45 -13.41
C ASP A 109 4.20 -8.34 -13.14
N ASN A 110 5.40 -7.84 -13.48
CA ASN A 110 6.66 -8.54 -13.21
C ASN A 110 7.31 -8.16 -11.86
N ASP A 111 6.63 -7.38 -11.01
CA ASP A 111 7.14 -7.03 -9.68
C ASP A 111 7.00 -8.21 -8.70
N GLY A 112 5.94 -9.01 -8.82
CA GLY A 112 5.75 -10.21 -7.99
C GLY A 112 6.95 -11.17 -8.01
N PRO A 113 7.43 -11.60 -9.20
CA PRO A 113 8.66 -12.39 -9.32
C PRO A 113 9.93 -11.67 -8.86
N TRP A 114 10.02 -10.34 -8.98
CA TRP A 114 11.18 -9.57 -8.51
C TRP A 114 11.26 -9.49 -6.98
N ILE A 115 10.12 -9.50 -6.29
CA ILE A 115 10.03 -9.47 -4.82
C ILE A 115 10.45 -10.81 -4.17
N ARG A 116 10.30 -11.94 -4.87
CA ARG A 116 10.53 -13.29 -4.34
C ARG A 116 11.96 -13.77 -4.51
#